data_AF-A0A923YPE4-F1
#
_entry.id   AF-A0A923YPE4-F1
#
_cell.length_a   1.000
_cell.length_b   1.000
_cell.length_c   1.000
_cell.angle_alpha   90.00
_cell.angle_beta   90.00
_cell.angle_gamma   90.00
#
_symmetry.space_group_name_H-M   'P 1'
#
loop_
_entity.id
_entity.type
_entity.pdbx_description
1 polymer ?
#
loop_
_entity_poly.entity_id
_entity_poly.type
_entity_poly.pdbx_seq_one_letter_code
_entity_poly.pdbx_strand_id
1 'polypeptide(L)'
;MNPFASALLGRGKAAAVANTLSLSFAGGTLPSGVTPSGGAGGRLVNPAGRLVGASAPRFDYDPLTHGARGLLVEAAGTNLCLQSESFDSATWSKTSIVTTANAAVAPDGTTTADLLGATSTGAFMTQAVTNVVTAAFTYSCFFKAGNFQWLRFVVQSASGAHSAQFWFDLTNRVAGV
;
A
#
# COMPACT_ATOMS: atom_id res chain seq x y z
N MET A 1 -84.79 11.64 -15.22
CA MET A 1 -83.98 10.51 -14.73
C MET A 1 -82.68 10.48 -15.50
N ASN A 2 -81.61 11.01 -14.89
CA ASN A 2 -80.23 10.61 -15.12
C ASN A 2 -79.38 11.22 -14.00
N PRO A 3 -78.47 10.46 -13.41
CA PRO A 3 -77.16 11.03 -13.20
C PRO A 3 -76.09 10.10 -13.78
N PHE A 4 -75.23 10.69 -14.61
CA PHE A 4 -74.03 10.07 -15.14
C PHE A 4 -73.07 9.73 -13.98
N ALA A 5 -72.71 8.46 -13.85
CA ALA A 5 -71.61 8.06 -12.98
C ALA A 5 -70.27 8.39 -13.67
N SER A 6 -69.54 9.36 -13.13
CA SER A 6 -68.14 9.61 -13.50
C SER A 6 -67.25 8.74 -12.60
N ALA A 7 -66.61 7.73 -13.18
CA ALA A 7 -65.59 6.95 -12.50
C ALA A 7 -64.22 7.61 -12.74
N LEU A 8 -63.71 8.30 -11.72
CA LEU A 8 -62.31 8.74 -11.69
C LEU A 8 -61.44 7.49 -11.47
N LEU A 9 -60.87 6.93 -12.55
CA LEU A 9 -59.83 5.92 -12.43
C LEU A 9 -58.62 6.54 -11.74
N GLY A 10 -58.39 6.16 -10.49
CA GLY A 10 -57.23 6.57 -9.72
C GLY A 10 -55.96 6.14 -10.45
N ARG A 11 -55.15 7.12 -10.89
CA ARG A 11 -53.75 6.87 -11.23
C ARG A 11 -53.01 6.64 -9.93
N GLY A 12 -53.05 5.41 -9.42
CA GLY A 12 -52.10 4.97 -8.40
C GLY A 12 -50.70 5.01 -9.02
N LYS A 13 -49.98 6.13 -8.85
CA LYS A 13 -48.53 6.08 -8.90
C LYS A 13 -48.12 5.21 -7.72
N ALA A 14 -47.79 3.94 -7.98
CA ALA A 14 -47.08 3.14 -7.01
C ALA A 14 -45.79 3.91 -6.65
N ALA A 15 -45.71 4.43 -5.43
CA ALA A 15 -44.44 4.92 -4.91
C ALA A 15 -43.55 3.68 -4.79
N ALA A 16 -42.57 3.54 -5.68
CA ALA A 16 -41.56 2.53 -5.53
C ALA A 16 -40.83 2.82 -4.21
N VAL A 17 -41.14 2.06 -3.16
CA VAL A 17 -40.31 2.03 -1.96
C VAL A 17 -39.06 1.31 -2.39
N ALA A 18 -37.98 2.05 -2.63
CA ALA A 18 -36.71 1.44 -2.94
C ALA A 18 -36.26 0.64 -1.71
N ASN A 19 -36.14 -0.68 -1.83
CA ASN A 19 -35.44 -1.47 -0.83
C ASN A 19 -33.97 -1.05 -0.87
N THR A 20 -33.51 -0.33 0.15
CA THR A 20 -32.12 0.09 0.26
C THR A 20 -31.33 -0.85 1.15
N LEU A 21 -30.19 -1.34 0.66
CA LEU A 21 -29.19 -2.03 1.46
C LEU A 21 -28.06 -1.03 1.78
N SER A 22 -27.76 -0.84 3.06
CA SER A 22 -26.65 0.00 3.51
C SER A 22 -25.66 -0.84 4.30
N LEU A 23 -24.42 -0.93 3.82
CA LEU A 23 -23.33 -1.66 4.46
C LEU A 23 -22.17 -0.68 4.67
N SER A 24 -21.65 -0.60 5.91
CA SER A 24 -20.52 0.27 6.23
C SER A 24 -19.28 -0.54 6.56
N PHE A 25 -18.22 -0.34 5.78
CA PHE A 25 -16.91 -0.95 5.98
C PHE A 25 -15.90 0.02 6.61
N ALA A 26 -16.31 1.25 6.91
CA ALA A 26 -15.43 2.29 7.43
C ALA A 26 -14.98 2.05 8.89
N GLY A 27 -15.70 1.20 9.63
CA GLY A 27 -15.42 0.92 11.04
C GLY A 27 -14.28 -0.08 11.29
N GLY A 28 -13.59 -0.56 10.25
CA GLY A 28 -12.51 -1.55 10.41
C GLY A 28 -13.01 -2.98 10.71
N THR A 29 -14.31 -3.22 10.60
CA THR A 29 -14.96 -4.50 10.82
C THR A 29 -15.96 -4.80 9.72
N LEU A 30 -16.24 -6.08 9.49
CA LEU A 30 -17.29 -6.48 8.56
C LEU A 30 -18.68 -6.10 9.11
N PRO A 31 -19.58 -5.56 8.27
CA PRO A 31 -20.97 -5.40 8.65
C PRO A 31 -21.63 -6.74 9.00
N SER A 32 -22.59 -6.72 9.91
CA SER A 32 -23.40 -7.91 10.25
C SER A 32 -24.09 -8.48 9.01
N GLY A 33 -24.09 -9.80 8.86
CA GLY A 33 -24.72 -10.48 7.72
C GLY A 33 -23.85 -10.54 6.45
N VAL A 34 -22.63 -9.99 6.48
CA VAL A 34 -21.66 -10.14 5.40
C VAL A 34 -20.74 -11.32 5.71
N THR A 35 -20.82 -12.36 4.88
CA THR A 35 -19.83 -13.45 4.87
C THR A 35 -18.79 -13.16 3.78
N PRO A 36 -17.53 -12.92 4.14
CA PRO A 36 -16.52 -12.61 3.15
C PRO A 36 -15.95 -13.88 2.49
N SER A 37 -15.41 -13.72 1.29
CA SER A 37 -14.53 -14.70 0.65
C SER A 37 -13.26 -14.00 0.19
N GLY A 38 -12.10 -14.43 0.70
CA GLY A 38 -10.79 -13.92 0.29
C GLY A 38 -10.16 -12.88 1.23
N GLY A 39 -9.06 -12.28 0.77
CA GLY A 39 -8.24 -11.31 1.53
C GLY A 39 -7.07 -11.93 2.29
N ALA A 40 -7.09 -13.25 2.53
CA ALA A 40 -5.96 -13.97 3.11
C ALA A 40 -4.72 -13.94 2.21
N GLY A 41 -3.53 -13.93 2.82
CA GLY A 41 -2.24 -13.95 2.12
C GLY A 41 -1.74 -12.57 1.66
N GLY A 42 -2.60 -11.56 1.65
CA GLY A 42 -2.20 -10.17 1.41
C GLY A 42 -1.58 -9.50 2.65
N ARG A 43 -1.09 -8.27 2.47
CA ARG A 43 -0.61 -7.40 3.57
C ARG A 43 -1.63 -6.30 3.87
N LEU A 44 -1.61 -5.78 5.10
CA LEU A 44 -2.37 -4.60 5.53
C LEU A 44 -1.59 -3.83 6.60
N VAL A 45 -1.89 -2.56 6.78
CA VAL A 45 -1.52 -1.82 8.01
C VAL A 45 -2.59 -2.08 9.05
N ASN A 46 -2.20 -2.61 10.21
CA ASN A 46 -3.15 -2.96 11.28
C ASN A 46 -3.52 -1.73 12.14
N PRO A 47 -4.47 -1.83 13.09
CA PRO A 47 -4.84 -0.72 13.97
C PRO A 47 -3.68 -0.14 14.82
N ALA A 48 -2.57 -0.86 14.94
CA ALA A 48 -1.36 -0.40 15.61
C ALA A 48 -0.34 0.25 14.66
N GLY A 49 -0.71 0.51 13.41
CA GLY A 49 0.14 1.13 12.40
C GLY A 49 1.21 0.20 11.81
N ARG A 50 1.10 -1.12 12.01
CA ARG A 50 2.13 -2.09 11.59
C ARG A 50 1.72 -2.84 10.33
N LEU A 51 2.69 -3.09 9.45
CA LEU A 51 2.50 -3.96 8.29
C LEU A 51 2.44 -5.43 8.71
N VAL A 52 1.33 -6.10 8.46
CA VAL A 52 1.13 -7.50 8.86
C VAL A 52 0.54 -8.32 7.72
N GLY A 53 0.72 -9.64 7.80
CA GLY A 53 -0.01 -10.58 6.94
C GLY A 53 -1.46 -10.70 7.38
N ALA A 54 -2.35 -10.90 6.42
CA ALA A 54 -3.77 -11.09 6.68
C ALA A 54 -4.20 -12.56 6.54
N SER A 55 -5.06 -13.01 7.46
CA SER A 55 -5.72 -14.33 7.41
C SER A 55 -7.20 -14.24 7.01
N ALA A 56 -7.72 -13.04 6.79
CA ALA A 56 -9.12 -12.74 6.54
C ALA A 56 -9.21 -11.46 5.67
N PRO A 57 -10.41 -10.93 5.37
CA PRO A 57 -10.53 -9.63 4.71
C PRO A 57 -9.74 -8.55 5.43
N ARG A 58 -9.14 -7.68 4.62
CA ARG A 58 -8.13 -6.74 5.06
C ARG A 58 -8.78 -5.40 5.29
N PHE A 59 -8.79 -4.91 6.53
CA PHE A 59 -9.11 -3.52 6.81
C PHE A 59 -7.79 -2.77 6.98
N ASP A 60 -7.59 -1.74 6.17
CA ASP A 60 -6.37 -0.96 6.20
C ASP A 60 -6.53 0.24 7.13
N TYR A 61 -5.41 0.67 7.70
CA TYR A 61 -5.34 1.78 8.64
C TYR A 61 -4.24 2.74 8.21
N ASP A 62 -4.42 4.01 8.52
CA ASP A 62 -3.34 4.97 8.35
C ASP A 62 -2.19 4.67 9.32
N PRO A 63 -0.95 4.48 8.86
CA PRO A 63 0.15 4.05 9.73
C PRO A 63 0.62 5.12 10.72
N LEU A 64 0.21 6.38 10.55
CA LEU A 64 0.61 7.49 11.42
C LEU A 64 -0.51 7.90 12.39
N THR A 65 -1.73 7.98 11.88
CA THR A 65 -2.91 8.44 12.65
C THR A 65 -3.74 7.29 13.20
N HIS A 66 -3.50 6.06 12.74
CA HIS A 66 -4.22 4.84 13.11
C HIS A 66 -5.72 4.88 12.78
N GLY A 67 -6.15 5.84 11.94
CA GLY A 67 -7.52 5.91 11.45
C GLY A 67 -7.83 4.78 10.47
N ALA A 68 -9.00 4.15 10.61
CA ALA A 68 -9.46 3.14 9.66
C ALA A 68 -9.71 3.75 8.27
N ARG A 69 -9.16 3.14 7.22
CA ARG A 69 -9.40 3.50 5.82
C ARG A 69 -10.50 2.66 5.16
N GLY A 70 -10.93 1.60 5.86
CA GLY A 70 -11.99 0.70 5.43
C GLY A 70 -11.45 -0.60 4.81
N LEU A 71 -12.32 -1.30 4.07
CA LEU A 71 -11.96 -2.56 3.43
C LEU A 71 -10.96 -2.32 2.29
N LEU A 72 -9.78 -2.94 2.39
CA LEU A 72 -8.76 -2.94 1.37
C LEU A 72 -9.14 -3.89 0.24
N VAL A 73 -9.42 -3.31 -0.92
CA VAL A 73 -9.69 -4.02 -2.17
C VAL A 73 -8.65 -3.57 -3.18
N GLU A 74 -7.83 -4.51 -3.62
CA GLU A 74 -6.76 -4.29 -4.60
C GLU A 74 -6.68 -5.47 -5.56
N ALA A 75 -6.11 -5.23 -6.74
CA ALA A 75 -5.81 -6.31 -7.68
C ALA A 75 -4.70 -7.21 -7.12
N ALA A 76 -4.64 -8.45 -7.61
CA ALA A 76 -3.50 -9.32 -7.29
C ALA A 76 -2.21 -8.68 -7.82
N GLY A 77 -1.21 -8.59 -6.95
CA GLY A 77 0.12 -8.08 -7.27
C GLY A 77 1.20 -9.07 -6.85
N THR A 78 2.29 -9.08 -7.60
CA THR A 78 3.48 -9.90 -7.28
C THR A 78 4.63 -8.97 -6.98
N ASN A 79 5.29 -9.16 -5.83
CA ASN A 79 6.55 -8.48 -5.56
C ASN A 79 7.65 -9.10 -6.44
N LEU A 80 8.26 -8.29 -7.30
CA LEU A 80 9.33 -8.71 -8.20
C LEU A 80 10.73 -8.49 -7.60
N CYS A 81 10.83 -7.73 -6.51
CA CYS A 81 12.08 -7.49 -5.81
C CYS A 81 12.40 -8.68 -4.91
N LEU A 82 13.52 -9.34 -5.19
CA LEU A 82 13.98 -10.51 -4.47
C LEU A 82 14.60 -10.10 -3.15
N GLN A 83 14.16 -10.74 -2.06
CA GLN A 83 14.66 -10.47 -0.70
C GLN A 83 14.62 -8.96 -0.39
N SER A 84 13.47 -8.35 -0.67
CA SER A 84 13.25 -6.90 -0.59
C SER A 84 13.38 -6.29 0.81
N GLU A 85 13.53 -7.12 1.85
CA GLU A 85 13.78 -6.69 3.24
C GLU A 85 15.23 -6.91 3.69
N SER A 86 15.99 -7.75 2.99
CA SER A 86 17.36 -8.16 3.36
C SER A 86 18.39 -7.53 2.41
N PHE A 87 18.77 -6.29 2.71
CA PHE A 87 19.72 -5.51 1.91
C PHE A 87 21.17 -5.96 2.14
N ASP A 88 21.42 -6.84 3.10
CA ASP A 88 22.68 -7.53 3.30
C ASP A 88 22.92 -8.66 2.27
N SER A 89 21.86 -9.17 1.63
CA SER A 89 21.91 -10.24 0.63
C SER A 89 22.71 -9.89 -0.65
N ALA A 90 23.16 -10.94 -1.35
CA ALA A 90 23.85 -10.89 -2.63
C ALA A 90 22.94 -10.54 -3.83
N THR A 91 21.61 -10.55 -3.65
CA THR A 91 20.67 -10.07 -4.69
C THR A 91 20.78 -8.56 -4.91
N TRP A 92 21.38 -7.83 -3.97
CA TRP A 92 21.63 -6.40 -4.04
C TRP A 92 23.08 -6.11 -4.45
N SER A 93 23.25 -5.38 -5.55
CA SER A 93 24.53 -4.83 -5.97
C SER A 93 24.87 -3.61 -5.12
N LYS A 94 26.09 -3.56 -4.56
CA LYS A 94 26.50 -2.53 -3.60
C LYS A 94 27.76 -1.84 -4.11
N THR A 95 27.74 -0.52 -4.15
CA THR A 95 28.90 0.31 -4.47
C THR A 95 29.12 1.29 -3.33
N SER A 96 30.26 1.15 -2.65
CA SER A 96 30.61 1.97 -1.47
C SER A 96 29.56 1.97 -0.36
N ILE A 97 28.84 0.87 -0.18
CA ILE A 97 27.87 0.64 0.89
C ILE A 97 28.31 -0.53 1.75
N VAL A 98 28.29 -0.34 3.07
CA VAL A 98 28.34 -1.41 4.07
C VAL A 98 26.94 -1.57 4.65
N THR A 99 26.44 -2.80 4.69
CA THR A 99 25.16 -3.12 5.30
C THR A 99 25.37 -3.73 6.68
N THR A 100 24.63 -3.25 7.68
CA THR A 100 24.50 -3.90 8.99
C THR A 100 23.08 -4.44 9.09
N ALA A 101 22.95 -5.77 9.13
CA ALA A 101 21.65 -6.43 9.15
C ALA A 101 20.91 -6.21 10.48
N ASN A 102 19.57 -6.18 10.44
CA ASN A 102 18.71 -6.20 11.64
C ASN A 102 19.05 -5.10 12.67
N ALA A 103 19.36 -3.90 12.20
CA ALA A 103 19.87 -2.80 13.02
C ALA A 103 18.78 -1.95 13.69
N ALA A 104 17.54 -2.01 13.20
CA ALA A 104 16.42 -1.22 13.73
C ALA A 104 15.06 -1.93 13.57
N VAL A 105 14.03 -1.35 14.19
CA VAL A 105 12.64 -1.82 14.06
C VAL A 105 12.08 -1.45 12.68
N ALA A 106 11.62 -2.46 11.95
CA ALA A 106 10.97 -2.37 10.66
C ALA A 106 9.47 -2.02 10.79
N PRO A 107 8.77 -1.67 9.70
CA PRO A 107 7.34 -1.31 9.74
C PRO A 107 6.40 -2.43 10.20
N ASP A 108 6.84 -3.69 10.20
CA ASP A 108 6.07 -4.81 10.78
C ASP A 108 6.22 -4.92 12.30
N GLY A 109 7.10 -4.10 12.89
CA GLY A 109 7.40 -4.06 14.31
C GLY A 109 8.47 -5.06 14.77
N THR A 110 9.12 -5.78 13.85
CA THR A 110 10.26 -6.66 14.14
C THR A 110 11.59 -5.92 13.98
N THR A 111 12.66 -6.39 14.63
CA THR A 111 14.00 -5.77 14.49
C THR A 111 14.73 -6.35 13.28
N THR A 112 14.24 -6.03 12.08
CA THR A 112 14.74 -6.56 10.80
C THR A 112 15.18 -5.47 9.82
N ALA A 113 15.04 -4.19 10.16
CA ALA A 113 15.45 -3.12 9.28
C ALA A 113 16.98 -3.03 9.23
N ASP A 114 17.55 -3.09 8.03
CA ASP A 114 18.98 -2.98 7.80
C ASP A 114 19.46 -1.52 7.82
N LEU A 115 20.67 -1.29 8.33
CA LEU A 115 21.36 -0.01 8.25
C LEU A 115 22.32 0.00 7.07
N LEU A 116 22.18 0.99 6.19
CA LEU A 116 23.09 1.23 5.07
C LEU A 116 24.06 2.36 5.40
N GLY A 117 25.35 2.05 5.46
CA GLY A 117 26.43 3.01 5.68
C GLY A 117 27.22 3.26 4.39
N ALA A 118 27.31 4.51 3.93
CA ALA A 118 28.20 4.89 2.83
C ALA A 118 29.65 4.99 3.32
N THR A 119 30.59 4.41 2.56
CA THR A 119 32.03 4.45 2.85
C THR A 119 32.79 5.49 2.01
N SER A 120 32.19 5.98 0.94
CA SER A 120 32.74 7.04 0.09
C SER A 120 31.63 7.85 -0.58
N THR A 121 32.00 8.93 -1.27
CA THR A 121 31.09 9.65 -2.16
C THR A 121 30.61 8.75 -3.29
N GLY A 122 29.38 8.98 -3.79
CA GLY A 122 28.81 8.20 -4.88
C GLY A 122 28.34 6.80 -4.47
N ALA A 123 28.06 6.57 -3.19
CA ALA A 123 27.56 5.29 -2.71
C ALA A 123 26.12 5.03 -3.17
N PHE A 124 25.85 3.80 -3.62
CA PHE A 124 24.51 3.37 -3.99
C PHE A 124 24.36 1.85 -3.86
N MET A 125 23.10 1.42 -3.82
CA MET A 125 22.71 0.03 -3.86
C MET A 125 21.58 -0.13 -4.88
N THR A 126 21.61 -1.21 -5.65
CA THR A 126 20.62 -1.47 -6.69
C THR A 126 20.27 -2.95 -6.79
N GLN A 127 19.07 -3.24 -7.26
CA GLN A 127 18.67 -4.56 -7.72
C GLN A 127 17.91 -4.39 -9.04
N ALA A 128 18.28 -5.19 -10.03
CA ALA A 128 17.56 -5.24 -11.28
C ALA A 128 16.34 -6.14 -11.13
N VAL A 129 15.19 -5.66 -11.60
CA VAL A 129 13.96 -6.47 -11.72
C VAL A 129 13.67 -6.68 -13.20
N THR A 130 13.36 -7.92 -13.58
CA THR A 130 13.04 -8.24 -14.97
C THR A 130 11.59 -7.86 -15.26
N ASN A 131 11.41 -6.98 -16.23
CA ASN A 131 10.08 -6.56 -16.68
C ASN A 131 9.54 -7.58 -17.71
N VAL A 132 8.38 -8.16 -17.43
CA VAL A 132 7.56 -8.79 -18.48
C VAL A 132 6.72 -7.67 -19.10
N VAL A 133 6.86 -7.42 -20.41
CA VAL A 133 6.50 -6.14 -21.03
C VAL A 133 4.99 -5.84 -21.05
N THR A 134 4.67 -4.53 -20.92
CA THR A 134 3.37 -3.79 -21.03
C THR A 134 2.54 -3.50 -19.76
N ALA A 135 3.01 -3.85 -18.56
CA ALA A 135 2.33 -3.46 -17.30
C ALA A 135 2.91 -2.19 -16.67
N ALA A 136 2.07 -1.44 -15.93
CA ALA A 136 2.50 -0.39 -15.01
C ALA A 136 3.03 -1.04 -13.72
N PHE A 137 4.15 -0.53 -13.19
CA PHE A 137 4.78 -1.03 -11.96
C PHE A 137 4.73 0.02 -10.85
N THR A 138 4.60 -0.44 -9.62
CA THR A 138 4.71 0.41 -8.42
C THR A 138 5.99 0.05 -7.69
N TYR A 139 6.78 1.07 -7.36
CA TYR A 139 7.99 0.94 -6.56
C TYR A 139 7.75 1.64 -5.23
N SER A 140 8.10 0.98 -4.13
CA SER A 140 8.01 1.55 -2.79
C SER A 140 9.10 0.95 -1.90
N CYS A 141 9.54 1.71 -0.91
CA CYS A 141 10.46 1.26 0.10
C CYS A 141 10.26 2.12 1.36
N PHE A 142 10.45 1.51 2.54
CA PHE A 142 10.39 2.21 3.80
C PHE A 142 11.79 2.66 4.20
N PHE A 143 11.95 3.95 4.49
CA PHE A 143 13.21 4.52 4.90
C PHE A 143 13.09 5.16 6.27
N LYS A 144 14.19 5.12 7.02
CA LYS A 144 14.34 5.83 8.28
C LYS A 144 15.74 6.45 8.31
N ALA A 145 15.84 7.69 8.80
CA ALA A 145 17.14 8.34 8.97
C ALA A 145 18.04 7.49 9.87
N GLY A 146 19.21 7.13 9.34
CA GLY A 146 20.39 6.76 10.11
C GLY A 146 21.29 7.98 10.26
N ASN A 147 22.52 7.89 9.74
CA ASN A 147 23.49 8.99 9.78
C ASN A 147 23.39 9.94 8.59
N PHE A 148 22.58 9.62 7.58
CA PHE A 148 22.38 10.45 6.39
C PHE A 148 21.02 11.12 6.42
N GLN A 149 21.01 12.43 6.17
CA GLN A 149 19.78 13.21 6.04
C GLN A 149 19.06 12.90 4.73
N TRP A 150 19.79 12.85 3.63
CA TRP A 150 19.21 12.76 2.30
C TRP A 150 19.37 11.35 1.72
N LEU A 151 18.29 10.85 1.14
CA LEU A 151 18.29 9.62 0.35
C LEU A 151 17.71 9.91 -1.03
N ARG A 152 18.40 9.43 -2.07
CA ARG A 152 17.87 9.44 -3.43
C ARG A 152 17.31 8.07 -3.77
N PHE A 153 16.03 8.01 -4.08
CA PHE A 153 15.39 6.81 -4.62
C PHE A 153 15.33 6.91 -6.14
N VAL A 154 15.87 5.92 -6.84
CA VAL A 154 15.97 5.90 -8.30
C VAL A 154 15.32 4.65 -8.84
N VAL A 155 14.45 4.83 -9.82
CA VAL A 155 13.96 3.77 -10.70
C VAL A 155 14.48 4.10 -12.08
N GLN A 156 15.23 3.18 -12.70
CA GLN A 156 15.83 3.40 -14.01
C GLN A 156 15.75 2.15 -14.87
N SER A 157 15.62 2.33 -16.19
CA SER A 157 15.77 1.24 -17.14
C SER A 157 17.22 0.74 -17.15
N ALA A 158 17.43 -0.52 -17.53
CA ALA A 158 18.78 -1.09 -17.63
C ALA A 158 19.67 -0.31 -18.62
N SER A 159 19.08 0.27 -19.67
CA SER A 159 19.76 1.13 -20.64
C SER A 159 20.01 2.57 -20.15
N GLY A 160 19.45 2.97 -19.01
CA GLY A 160 19.45 4.36 -18.52
C GLY A 160 18.57 5.33 -19.31
N ALA A 161 17.91 4.88 -20.38
CA ALA A 161 17.08 5.71 -21.25
C ALA A 161 15.83 6.30 -20.54
N HIS A 162 15.33 5.62 -19.52
CA HIS A 162 14.22 6.09 -18.70
C HIS A 162 14.63 6.09 -17.24
N SER A 163 14.37 7.18 -16.51
CA SER A 163 14.53 7.19 -15.06
C SER A 163 13.51 8.10 -14.39
N ALA A 164 13.16 7.75 -13.16
CA ALA A 164 12.46 8.60 -12.21
C ALA A 164 13.30 8.62 -10.93
N GLN A 165 13.47 9.81 -10.37
CA GLN A 165 14.31 10.02 -9.20
C GLN A 165 13.59 10.94 -8.22
N PHE A 166 13.72 10.63 -6.93
CA PHE A 166 13.12 11.39 -5.86
C PHE A 166 14.11 11.53 -4.73
N TRP A 167 14.23 12.73 -4.17
CA TRP A 167 15.01 12.99 -2.98
C TRP A 167 14.11 12.99 -1.76
N PHE A 168 14.58 12.37 -0.68
CA PHE A 168 13.89 12.37 0.60
C PHE A 168 14.83 12.94 1.66
N ASP A 169 14.38 13.99 2.33
CA ASP A 169 14.97 14.42 3.59
C ASP A 169 14.39 13.56 4.70
N LEU A 170 15.15 12.56 5.13
CA LEU A 170 14.76 11.60 6.15
C LEU A 170 14.75 12.19 7.56
N THR A 171 15.47 13.30 7.79
CA THR A 171 15.51 13.98 9.09
C THR A 171 14.25 14.82 9.27
N ASN A 172 13.90 15.60 8.26
CA ASN A 172 12.72 16.46 8.26
C ASN A 172 11.45 15.75 7.76
N ARG A 173 11.58 14.52 7.26
CA ARG A 173 10.48 13.65 6.76
C ARG A 173 9.70 14.29 5.61
N VAL A 174 10.41 14.94 4.69
CA VAL A 174 9.83 15.59 3.52
C VAL A 174 10.42 15.03 2.23
N ALA A 175 9.62 14.96 1.18
CA ALA A 175 10.11 14.73 -0.16
C ALA A 175 10.61 16.05 -0.75
N GLY A 176 11.81 16.03 -1.35
CA GLY A 176 12.40 17.13 -2.10
C GLY A 176 12.46 16.79 -3.59
N VAL A 177 12.39 17.83 -4.43
CA VAL A 177 12.59 17.72 -5.89
C VAL A 177 14.08 17.78 -6.18
#